data_AF-A0A2Z6PQZ4-F1
#
_entry.id   AF-A0A2Z6PQZ4-F1
#
_cell.length_a   1.000
_cell.length_b   1.000
_cell.length_c   1.000
_cell.angle_alpha   90.00
_cell.angle_beta   90.00
_cell.angle_gamma   90.00
#
_symmetry.space_group_name_H-M   'P 1'
#
loop_
_entity.id
_entity.type
_entity.pdbx_description
1 polymer ?
#
loop_
_entity_poly.entity_id
_entity_poly.type
_entity_poly.pdbx_seq_one_letter_code
_entity_poly.pdbx_strand_id
1 'polypeptide(L)'
;MATAKPQRTPQEVEDIIIRKIFHVTITGESTTTTGVTDSRIVYLELTAAEILSEGKDLLLSRDVMERVLIDRLSGDFPTAGAENSPFQYLLGCYNRAHDEGKKIVNMKDKNLRSEMETVVKQAKKLCVSYCRIHLANPELFASQNSNSGTGRSPLLPLIISECGGGGGMGVFGSGSDTGGVKSPPGFLDEFFRDPDFESLDRILKGLYEELRGNVMKISVLGNFQDSLRALLFLVRLPVGAKSLVSHEWWIPKGVYMNGRAIEMTSILGPFFHISALPDQTFFKSNPDIG
;
A
#
# COMPACT_ATOMS: atom_id res chain seq x y z
N MET A 1 21.71 4.16 46.81
CA MET A 1 22.41 4.45 45.55
C MET A 1 21.45 4.16 44.41
N ALA A 2 20.99 5.18 43.68
CA ALA A 2 20.13 4.97 42.52
C ALA A 2 21.02 4.50 41.36
N THR A 3 20.86 3.24 40.96
CA THR A 3 21.50 2.70 39.76
C THR A 3 21.04 3.52 38.56
N ALA A 4 21.99 4.20 37.90
CA ALA A 4 21.71 4.89 36.66
C ALA A 4 21.15 3.87 35.66
N LYS A 5 19.97 4.14 35.10
CA LYS A 5 19.40 3.31 34.03
C LYS A 5 20.47 3.14 32.94
N PRO A 6 20.73 1.92 32.45
CA PRO A 6 21.72 1.71 31.40
C PRO A 6 21.34 2.58 30.20
N GLN A 7 22.23 3.51 29.83
CA GLN A 7 22.07 4.29 28.61
C GLN A 7 22.31 3.32 27.45
N ARG A 8 21.26 3.03 26.69
CA ARG A 8 21.36 2.24 25.47
C ARG A 8 22.23 2.95 24.46
N THR A 9 23.08 2.21 23.76
CA THR A 9 23.90 2.76 22.68
C THR A 9 23.00 3.18 21.49
N PRO A 10 23.43 4.14 20.64
CA PRO A 10 22.66 4.52 19.45
C PRO A 10 22.33 3.33 18.54
N GLN A 11 23.26 2.39 18.40
CA GLN A 11 23.12 1.17 17.61
C GLN A 11 22.05 0.22 18.18
N GLU A 12 21.96 0.09 19.51
CA GLU A 12 20.88 -0.67 20.15
C GLU A 12 19.52 0.01 19.94
N VAL A 13 19.46 1.34 19.95
CA VAL A 13 18.21 2.08 19.70
C VAL A 13 17.76 1.89 18.26
N GLU A 14 18.69 1.93 17.31
CA GLU A 14 18.46 1.63 15.90
C GLU A 14 17.90 0.22 15.70
N ASP A 15 18.57 -0.79 16.25
CA ASP A 15 18.15 -2.19 16.18
C ASP A 15 16.70 -2.36 16.70
N ILE A 16 16.40 -1.77 17.86
CA ILE A 16 15.05 -1.84 18.45
C ILE A 16 13.99 -1.20 17.53
N ILE A 17 14.30 -0.08 16.89
CA ILE A 17 13.37 0.60 15.98
C ILE A 17 13.15 -0.25 14.72
N ILE A 18 14.20 -0.78 14.13
CA ILE A 18 14.11 -1.61 12.92
C ILE A 18 13.30 -2.89 13.19
N ARG A 19 13.58 -3.58 14.31
CA ARG A 19 12.81 -4.76 14.73
C ARG A 19 11.33 -4.47 14.91
N LYS A 20 11.00 -3.31 15.51
CA LYS A 20 9.60 -2.88 15.68
C LYS A 20 8.92 -2.54 14.37
N ILE A 21 9.60 -1.88 13.44
CA ILE A 21 9.02 -1.49 12.15
C ILE A 21 8.72 -2.74 11.30
N PHE A 22 9.68 -3.66 11.20
CA PHE A 22 9.53 -4.85 10.35
C PHE A 22 8.91 -6.06 11.06
N HIS A 23 8.69 -6.02 12.38
CA HIS A 23 8.27 -7.19 13.16
C HIS A 23 9.16 -8.41 12.91
N VAL A 24 10.47 -8.19 13.05
CA VAL A 24 11.49 -9.23 12.83
C VAL A 24 12.42 -9.31 14.03
N THR A 25 13.03 -10.47 14.23
CA THR A 25 14.12 -10.67 15.18
C THR A 25 15.23 -11.50 14.51
N ILE A 26 16.47 -11.17 14.84
CA ILE A 26 17.67 -11.92 14.43
C ILE A 26 18.35 -12.61 15.63
N THR A 27 17.81 -12.39 16.82
CA THR A 27 18.16 -13.15 18.02
C THR A 27 17.05 -14.17 18.22
N GLY A 28 17.36 -15.47 18.19
CA GLY A 28 16.37 -16.57 18.23
C GLY A 28 15.43 -16.59 19.43
N GLU A 29 15.60 -15.69 20.40
CA GLU A 29 14.64 -15.42 21.45
C GLU A 29 13.66 -14.30 21.01
N SER A 30 12.41 -14.66 20.76
CA SER A 30 11.31 -13.70 20.53
C SER A 30 10.83 -13.05 21.84
N THR A 31 11.75 -12.77 22.76
CA THR A 31 11.48 -12.13 24.05
C THR A 31 11.49 -10.62 23.84
N THR A 32 10.30 -10.05 23.62
CA THR A 32 10.13 -8.61 23.79
C THR A 32 10.59 -8.23 25.21
N THR A 33 11.07 -7.00 25.40
CA THR A 33 11.40 -6.43 26.74
C THR A 33 10.24 -6.47 27.76
N THR A 34 9.06 -6.94 27.34
CA THR A 34 7.83 -7.07 28.12
C THR A 34 7.41 -8.53 28.40
N GLY A 35 8.21 -9.54 28.01
CA GLY A 35 7.94 -10.95 28.33
C GLY A 35 6.74 -11.57 27.61
N VAL A 36 6.17 -10.87 26.62
CA VAL A 36 5.06 -11.36 25.79
C VAL A 36 5.62 -11.66 24.39
N THR A 37 5.52 -12.91 23.95
CA THR A 37 5.84 -13.30 22.59
C THR A 37 4.71 -12.82 21.67
N ASP A 38 4.98 -11.79 20.86
CA ASP A 38 4.04 -11.41 19.81
C ASP A 38 4.20 -12.39 18.64
N SER A 39 3.17 -13.19 18.36
CA SER A 39 3.19 -14.18 17.28
C SER A 39 3.41 -13.57 15.88
N ARG A 40 3.42 -12.23 15.76
CA ARG A 40 3.73 -11.49 14.53
C ARG A 40 5.23 -11.29 14.29
N ILE A 41 6.07 -11.43 15.32
CA ILE A 41 7.51 -11.23 15.19
C ILE A 41 8.15 -12.49 14.62
N VAL A 42 8.81 -12.34 13.48
CA VAL A 42 9.42 -13.45 12.75
C VAL A 42 10.93 -13.50 12.98
N TYR A 43 11.45 -14.69 13.29
CA TYR A 43 12.89 -14.92 13.35
C TYR A 43 13.46 -15.13 11.94
N LEU A 44 14.44 -14.31 11.56
CA LEU A 44 15.12 -14.37 10.27
C LEU A 44 16.44 -15.12 10.41
N GLU A 45 16.37 -16.45 10.31
CA GLU A 45 17.53 -17.34 10.50
C GLU A 45 18.63 -17.11 9.45
N LEU A 46 18.25 -16.95 8.17
CA LEU A 46 19.18 -16.75 7.07
C LEU A 46 19.92 -15.42 7.22
N THR A 47 19.18 -14.33 7.44
CA THR A 47 19.80 -13.02 7.68
C THR A 47 20.71 -13.04 8.92
N ALA A 48 20.32 -13.74 9.99
CA ALA A 48 21.16 -13.86 11.19
C ALA A 48 22.47 -14.62 10.90
N ALA A 49 22.41 -15.73 10.15
CA ALA A 49 23.57 -16.52 9.76
C ALA A 49 24.55 -15.71 8.88
N GLU A 50 24.03 -14.89 7.96
CA GLU A 50 24.85 -14.02 7.13
C GLU A 50 25.57 -12.93 7.94
N ILE A 51 24.87 -12.25 8.85
CA ILE A 51 25.48 -11.21 9.70
C ILE A 51 26.62 -11.79 10.54
N LEU A 52 26.43 -13.00 11.09
CA LEU A 52 27.47 -13.71 11.83
C LEU A 52 28.65 -14.12 10.93
N SER A 53 28.38 -14.51 9.68
CA SER A 53 29.43 -14.86 8.71
C SER A 53 30.29 -13.65 8.31
N GLU A 54 29.71 -12.44 8.33
CA GLU A 54 30.42 -11.18 8.12
C GLU A 54 31.25 -10.73 9.35
N GLY A 55 31.16 -11.45 10.48
CA GLY A 55 31.86 -11.12 11.72
C GLY A 55 31.27 -9.92 12.47
N LYS A 56 30.01 -9.57 12.20
CA LYS A 56 29.31 -8.46 12.85
C LYS A 56 28.46 -8.94 14.02
N ASP A 57 28.22 -8.05 14.98
CA ASP A 57 27.28 -8.30 16.07
C ASP A 57 25.85 -8.46 15.53
N LEU A 58 25.02 -9.26 16.21
CA LEU A 58 23.61 -9.51 15.89
C LEU A 58 22.72 -8.28 16.19
N LEU A 59 23.04 -7.16 15.56
CA LEU A 59 22.32 -5.89 15.63
C LEU A 59 21.87 -5.50 14.23
N LEU A 60 20.60 -5.14 14.11
CA LEU A 60 20.05 -4.58 12.88
C LEU A 60 20.51 -3.14 12.73
N SER A 61 20.99 -2.83 11.54
CA SER A 61 21.38 -1.48 11.13
C SER A 61 20.73 -1.11 9.80
N ARG A 62 20.81 0.16 9.47
CA ARG A 62 20.37 0.75 8.21
C ARG A 62 20.92 0.02 6.98
N ASP A 63 22.13 -0.50 7.06
CA ASP A 63 22.82 -1.13 5.92
C ASP A 63 22.25 -2.52 5.59
N VAL A 64 21.73 -3.23 6.59
CA VAL A 64 21.10 -4.55 6.41
C VAL A 64 19.58 -4.47 6.25
N MET A 65 19.00 -3.26 6.33
CA MET A 65 17.56 -3.03 6.36
C MET A 65 16.82 -3.57 5.13
N GLU A 66 17.37 -3.35 3.94
CA GLU A 66 16.76 -3.85 2.70
C GLU A 66 16.83 -5.38 2.64
N ARG A 67 17.95 -5.97 3.06
CA ARG A 67 18.14 -7.41 3.10
C ARG A 67 17.13 -8.10 4.01
N VAL A 68 16.95 -7.54 5.22
CA VAL A 68 15.95 -7.97 6.20
C VAL A 68 14.54 -7.94 5.60
N LEU A 69 14.22 -6.87 4.88
CA LEU A 69 12.91 -6.72 4.25
C LEU A 69 12.70 -7.80 3.16
N ILE A 70 13.69 -8.04 2.32
CA ILE A 70 13.63 -9.08 1.27
C ILE A 70 13.47 -10.47 1.88
N ASP A 71 14.27 -10.82 2.89
CA ASP A 71 14.19 -12.12 3.56
C ASP A 71 12.79 -12.33 4.16
N ARG A 72 12.24 -11.30 4.81
CA ARG A 72 10.88 -11.34 5.38
C ARG A 72 9.77 -11.48 4.34
N LEU A 73 9.93 -10.86 3.16
CA LEU A 73 8.96 -10.92 2.06
C LEU A 73 9.05 -12.23 1.27
N SER A 74 10.24 -12.83 1.20
CA SER A 74 10.51 -14.04 0.41
C SER A 74 10.31 -15.32 1.20
N GLY A 75 10.46 -15.27 2.53
CA GLY A 75 10.26 -16.43 3.39
C GLY A 75 8.79 -16.77 3.60
N ASP A 76 8.51 -18.07 3.72
CA ASP A 76 7.17 -18.58 4.02
C ASP A 76 6.96 -18.59 5.55
N PHE A 77 6.43 -17.48 6.07
CA PHE A 77 6.22 -17.32 7.49
C PHE A 77 4.72 -17.36 7.83
N PRO A 78 4.32 -18.14 8.86
CA PRO A 78 2.93 -18.18 9.33
C PRO A 78 2.58 -16.82 9.92
N THR A 79 1.97 -15.96 9.11
CA THR A 79 1.61 -14.61 9.54
C THR A 79 0.29 -14.69 10.29
N ALA A 80 0.32 -14.50 11.61
CA ALA A 80 -0.86 -14.52 12.44
C ALA A 80 -1.69 -13.24 12.24
N GLY A 81 -2.73 -13.28 11.39
CA GLY A 81 -3.75 -12.23 11.28
C GLY A 81 -4.01 -11.71 9.86
N ALA A 82 -4.42 -10.44 9.76
CA ALA A 82 -4.83 -9.77 8.51
C ALA A 82 -3.65 -9.39 7.57
N GLU A 83 -2.40 -9.68 7.95
CA GLU A 83 -1.19 -9.38 7.16
C GLU A 83 -0.82 -10.51 6.17
N ASN A 84 -1.81 -11.25 5.66
CA ASN A 84 -1.58 -12.40 4.76
C ASN A 84 -1.05 -12.01 3.37
N SER A 85 -1.11 -10.73 3.00
CA SER A 85 -0.59 -10.23 1.73
C SER A 85 0.70 -9.44 1.95
N PRO A 86 1.74 -9.63 1.11
CA PRO A 86 2.96 -8.82 1.14
C PRO A 86 2.69 -7.32 1.13
N PHE A 87 1.67 -6.89 0.37
CA PHE A 87 1.24 -5.48 0.35
C PHE A 87 0.74 -4.98 1.71
N GLN A 88 -0.08 -5.78 2.41
CA GLN A 88 -0.63 -5.40 3.73
C GLN A 88 0.47 -5.35 4.79
N TYR A 89 1.42 -6.29 4.73
CA TYR A 89 2.61 -6.26 5.58
C TYR A 89 3.43 -4.97 5.36
N LEU A 90 3.75 -4.62 4.11
CA LEU A 90 4.50 -3.41 3.76
C LEU A 90 3.78 -2.12 4.19
N LEU A 91 2.46 -2.07 4.03
CA LEU A 91 1.62 -0.97 4.50
C LEU A 91 1.67 -0.87 6.03
N GLY A 92 1.62 -2.00 6.73
CA GLY A 92 1.80 -2.10 8.18
C GLY A 92 3.17 -1.58 8.63
N CYS A 93 4.25 -1.97 7.94
CA CYS A 93 5.60 -1.47 8.19
C CYS A 93 5.68 0.04 8.03
N TYR A 94 5.09 0.59 6.97
CA TYR A 94 5.06 2.04 6.77
C TYR A 94 4.31 2.76 7.91
N ASN A 95 3.16 2.24 8.34
CA ASN A 95 2.41 2.83 9.45
C ASN A 95 3.20 2.77 10.77
N ARG A 96 3.84 1.63 11.06
CA ARG A 96 4.72 1.49 12.24
C ARG A 96 5.91 2.45 12.18
N ALA A 97 6.53 2.62 11.02
CA ALA A 97 7.60 3.59 10.82
C ALA A 97 7.11 5.03 11.08
N HIS A 98 5.92 5.38 10.61
CA HIS A 98 5.32 6.68 10.89
C HIS A 98 5.06 6.90 12.39
N ASP A 99 4.57 5.89 13.10
CA ASP A 99 4.31 5.97 14.54
C ASP A 99 5.61 6.02 15.37
N GLU A 100 6.65 5.28 14.99
CA GLU A 100 7.98 5.42 15.61
C GLU A 100 8.59 6.80 15.32
N GLY A 101 8.38 7.34 14.12
CA GLY A 101 8.75 8.72 13.76
C GLY A 101 8.18 9.75 14.74
N LYS A 102 6.89 9.64 15.10
CA LYS A 102 6.27 10.52 16.12
C LYS A 102 6.92 10.39 17.50
N LYS A 103 7.36 9.19 17.87
CA LYS A 103 8.03 8.95 19.16
C LYS A 103 9.44 9.55 19.18
N ILE A 104 10.15 9.51 18.05
CA ILE A 104 11.50 10.07 17.90
C ILE A 104 11.50 11.59 18.10
N VAL A 105 10.45 12.30 17.67
CA VAL A 105 10.32 13.76 17.89
C VAL A 105 10.44 14.14 19.37
N ASN A 106 9.99 13.27 20.28
CA ASN A 106 10.04 13.50 21.73
C ASN A 106 11.40 13.15 22.38
N MET A 107 12.40 12.71 21.60
CA MET A 107 13.73 12.43 22.12
C MET A 107 14.45 13.73 22.52
N LYS A 108 15.09 13.69 23.70
CA LYS A 108 15.81 14.84 24.27
C LYS A 108 17.14 15.12 23.56
N ASP A 109 17.82 14.06 23.11
CA ASP A 109 19.10 14.18 22.42
C ASP A 109 18.87 14.49 20.93
N LYS A 110 19.38 15.64 20.49
CA LYS A 110 19.21 16.15 19.13
C LYS A 110 19.98 15.31 18.10
N ASN A 111 21.14 14.79 18.45
CA ASN A 111 21.99 14.03 17.53
C ASN A 111 21.38 12.65 17.29
N LEU A 112 21.08 11.93 18.37
CA LEU A 112 20.38 10.65 18.30
C LEU A 112 19.03 10.77 17.58
N ARG A 113 18.27 11.84 17.86
CA ARG A 113 17.01 12.12 17.16
C ARG A 113 17.21 12.22 15.65
N SER A 114 18.19 13.01 15.20
CA SER A 114 18.44 13.19 13.77
C SER A 114 18.86 11.88 13.08
N GLU A 115 19.64 11.04 13.75
CA GLU A 115 20.05 9.75 13.23
C GLU A 115 18.84 8.81 13.11
N MET A 116 18.01 8.71 14.16
CA MET A 116 16.81 7.86 14.15
C MET A 116 15.75 8.34 13.14
N GLU A 117 15.64 9.66 12.92
CA GLU A 117 14.81 10.22 11.84
C GLU A 117 15.26 9.73 10.47
N THR A 118 16.58 9.60 10.22
CA THR A 118 17.09 9.06 8.95
C THR A 118 16.78 7.57 8.79
N VAL A 119 16.87 6.79 9.87
CA VAL A 119 16.53 5.36 9.88
C VAL A 119 15.06 5.16 9.52
N VAL A 120 14.16 5.90 10.18
CA VAL A 120 12.71 5.83 9.89
C VAL A 120 12.40 6.28 8.46
N LYS A 121 13.03 7.37 8.00
CA LYS A 121 12.84 7.86 6.62
C LYS A 121 13.26 6.81 5.59
N GLN A 122 14.38 6.12 5.81
CA GLN A 122 14.81 5.04 4.93
C GLN A 122 13.83 3.86 4.95
N ALA A 123 13.36 3.45 6.14
CA ALA A 123 12.38 2.37 6.26
C ALA A 123 11.10 2.69 5.48
N LYS A 124 10.57 3.93 5.59
CA LYS A 124 9.42 4.39 4.82
C LYS A 124 9.66 4.33 3.31
N LYS A 125 10.81 4.83 2.85
CA LYS A 125 11.18 4.82 1.43
C LYS A 125 11.28 3.39 0.88
N LEU A 126 11.88 2.48 1.64
CA LEU A 126 11.96 1.05 1.27
C LEU A 126 10.57 0.42 1.21
N CYS A 127 9.71 0.65 2.20
CA CYS A 127 8.33 0.13 2.19
C CYS A 127 7.56 0.58 0.95
N VAL A 128 7.65 1.87 0.59
CA VAL A 128 7.00 2.42 -0.61
C VAL A 128 7.58 1.81 -1.89
N SER A 129 8.91 1.70 -1.98
CA SER A 129 9.59 1.11 -3.14
C SER A 129 9.15 -0.34 -3.37
N TYR A 130 9.18 -1.16 -2.32
CA TYR A 130 8.78 -2.56 -2.41
C TYR A 130 7.27 -2.73 -2.63
N CYS A 131 6.42 -1.80 -2.15
CA CYS A 131 5.01 -1.77 -2.53
C CYS A 131 4.83 -1.58 -4.03
N ARG A 132 5.58 -0.66 -4.66
CA ARG A 132 5.53 -0.43 -6.12
C ARG A 132 5.98 -1.68 -6.87
N ILE A 133 7.10 -2.29 -6.47
CA ILE A 133 7.63 -3.51 -7.10
C ILE A 133 6.61 -4.65 -7.02
N HIS A 134 6.04 -4.88 -5.84
CA HIS A 134 5.04 -5.93 -5.63
C HIS A 134 3.75 -5.68 -6.44
N LEU A 135 3.26 -4.45 -6.51
CA LEU A 135 2.08 -4.12 -7.31
C LEU A 135 2.33 -4.22 -8.82
N ALA A 136 3.54 -3.87 -9.28
CA ALA A 136 3.93 -4.04 -10.67
C ALA A 136 4.13 -5.52 -11.04
N ASN A 137 4.60 -6.35 -10.10
CA ASN A 137 4.87 -7.77 -10.28
C ASN A 137 4.39 -8.59 -9.06
N PRO A 138 3.09 -8.93 -9.00
CA PRO A 138 2.52 -9.64 -7.85
C PRO A 138 3.17 -11.00 -7.57
N GLU A 139 3.65 -11.68 -8.61
CA GLU A 139 4.29 -13.00 -8.55
C GLU A 139 5.64 -13.00 -7.82
N LEU A 140 6.28 -11.83 -7.64
CA LEU A 140 7.64 -11.75 -7.09
C LEU A 140 7.74 -12.24 -5.64
N PHE A 141 6.69 -12.02 -4.85
CA PHE A 141 6.63 -12.36 -3.42
C PHE A 141 5.43 -13.27 -3.10
N ALA A 142 4.83 -13.90 -4.11
CA ALA A 142 3.71 -14.80 -3.89
C ALA A 142 4.21 -16.06 -3.16
N SER A 143 3.85 -16.20 -1.88
CA SER A 143 4.00 -17.50 -1.19
C SER A 143 3.18 -18.53 -1.96
N GLN A 144 3.73 -19.72 -2.18
CA GLN A 144 3.14 -20.83 -2.95
C GLN A 144 1.72 -21.22 -2.46
N ASN A 145 1.31 -20.76 -1.28
CA ASN A 145 0.00 -21.02 -0.66
C ASN A 145 -1.01 -19.87 -0.75
N SER A 146 -0.64 -18.70 -1.29
CA SER A 146 -1.54 -17.55 -1.41
C SER A 146 -2.35 -17.65 -2.69
N ASN A 147 -3.49 -18.33 -2.60
CA ASN A 147 -4.54 -18.37 -3.64
C ASN A 147 -5.29 -17.02 -3.73
N SER A 148 -4.56 -15.90 -3.81
CA SER A 148 -5.11 -14.56 -4.03
C SER A 148 -5.42 -14.34 -5.52
N GLY A 149 -6.25 -15.22 -6.08
CA GLY A 149 -6.77 -15.18 -7.44
C GLY A 149 -7.85 -14.11 -7.67
N THR A 150 -7.81 -12.99 -6.95
CA THR A 150 -8.61 -11.83 -7.31
C THR A 150 -7.68 -10.81 -7.91
N GLY A 151 -7.72 -10.62 -9.23
CA GLY A 151 -6.99 -9.57 -9.96
C GLY A 151 -7.44 -8.14 -9.60
N ARG A 152 -7.72 -7.88 -8.33
CA ARG A 152 -8.13 -6.60 -7.76
C ARG A 152 -6.94 -6.00 -7.04
N SER A 153 -6.66 -4.73 -7.31
CA SER A 153 -5.54 -4.05 -6.69
C SER A 153 -5.85 -3.73 -5.22
N PRO A 154 -4.96 -4.03 -4.27
CA PRO A 154 -5.16 -3.65 -2.87
C PRO A 154 -4.98 -2.13 -2.66
N LEU A 155 -4.51 -1.41 -3.68
CA LEU A 155 -4.30 0.04 -3.67
C LEU A 155 -5.58 0.83 -3.94
N LEU A 156 -6.49 0.33 -4.78
CA LEU A 156 -7.73 1.06 -5.11
C LEU A 156 -8.61 1.35 -3.89
N PRO A 157 -8.86 0.39 -2.97
CA PRO A 157 -9.60 0.67 -1.74
C PRO A 157 -8.97 1.77 -0.87
N LEU A 158 -7.63 1.87 -0.85
CA LEU A 158 -6.92 2.93 -0.12
C LEU A 158 -7.15 4.31 -0.74
N ILE A 159 -7.09 4.39 -2.07
CA ILE A 159 -7.34 5.64 -2.82
C ILE A 159 -8.79 6.07 -2.63
N ILE A 160 -9.74 5.13 -2.73
CA ILE A 160 -11.15 5.42 -2.51
C ILE A 160 -11.39 5.89 -1.07
N SER A 161 -10.75 5.26 -0.08
CA SER A 161 -10.84 5.66 1.33
C SER A 161 -10.31 7.09 1.55
N GLU A 162 -9.18 7.45 0.91
CA GLU A 162 -8.61 8.81 0.96
C GLU A 162 -9.52 9.84 0.29
N CYS A 163 -10.07 9.50 -0.88
CA CYS A 163 -10.88 10.41 -1.70
C CYS A 163 -12.34 10.51 -1.22
N GLY A 164 -12.86 9.44 -0.62
CA GLY A 164 -14.24 9.28 -0.18
C GLY A 164 -14.56 9.98 1.14
N GLY A 165 -13.53 10.51 1.82
CA GLY A 165 -13.71 11.41 2.96
C GLY A 165 -14.01 10.69 4.26
N GLY A 166 -12.96 10.45 5.04
CA GLY A 166 -13.08 10.47 6.50
C GLY A 166 -13.49 11.88 6.96
N GLY A 167 -14.79 12.16 6.95
CA GLY A 167 -15.38 13.37 7.55
C GLY A 167 -15.57 14.55 6.60
N GLY A 168 -16.79 14.72 6.09
CA GLY A 168 -17.21 15.96 5.45
C GLY A 168 -18.27 15.79 4.37
N MET A 169 -19.55 15.81 4.77
CA MET A 169 -20.73 16.02 3.92
C MET A 169 -21.04 14.91 2.89
N GLY A 170 -21.36 13.71 3.38
CA GLY A 170 -22.39 12.90 2.74
C GLY A 170 -23.75 13.57 2.96
N VAL A 171 -24.36 14.11 1.90
CA VAL A 171 -25.70 14.75 1.92
C VAL A 171 -26.83 13.76 2.24
N PHE A 172 -26.55 12.48 2.40
CA PHE A 172 -27.47 11.53 3.00
C PHE A 172 -26.74 10.72 4.07
N GLY A 173 -27.14 10.94 5.32
CA GLY A 173 -26.55 10.31 6.49
C GLY A 173 -26.63 8.79 6.43
N SER A 174 -25.47 8.16 6.30
CA SER A 174 -25.26 6.79 6.77
C SER A 174 -24.01 6.81 7.62
N GLY A 175 -24.20 6.95 8.93
CA GLY A 175 -23.18 6.59 9.91
C GLY A 175 -23.01 5.08 9.84
N SER A 176 -21.94 4.64 9.18
CA SER A 176 -21.47 3.27 9.34
C SER A 176 -19.97 3.32 9.60
N ASP A 177 -19.67 3.00 10.85
CA ASP A 177 -18.36 2.72 11.44
C ASP A 177 -17.76 1.46 10.78
N THR A 178 -17.55 1.51 9.46
CA THR A 178 -16.91 0.42 8.73
C THR A 178 -15.41 0.55 8.93
N GLY A 179 -14.80 -0.50 9.52
CA GLY A 179 -13.36 -0.67 9.66
C GLY A 179 -12.64 -0.83 8.32
N GLY A 180 -12.86 0.11 7.40
CA GLY A 180 -12.19 0.19 6.11
C GLY A 180 -10.70 0.44 6.31
N VAL A 181 -9.89 -0.16 5.44
CA VAL A 181 -8.44 0.02 5.43
C VAL A 181 -8.16 1.51 5.20
N LYS A 182 -7.70 2.21 6.24
CA LYS A 182 -7.30 3.61 6.15
C LYS A 182 -5.88 3.67 5.60
N SER A 183 -5.65 4.59 4.66
CA SER A 183 -4.30 4.85 4.17
C SER A 183 -3.46 5.41 5.33
N PRO A 184 -2.23 4.91 5.57
CA PRO A 184 -1.34 5.53 6.54
C PRO A 184 -1.00 6.96 6.10
N PRO A 185 -0.88 7.93 7.03
CA PRO A 185 -0.68 9.33 6.68
C PRO A 185 0.54 9.55 5.77
N GLY A 186 0.31 10.23 4.64
CA GLY A 186 1.33 10.55 3.64
C GLY A 186 1.83 9.35 2.81
N PHE A 187 1.28 8.14 2.99
CA PHE A 187 1.68 6.97 2.21
C PHE A 187 1.41 7.17 0.72
N LEU A 188 0.20 7.60 0.35
CA LEU A 188 -0.15 7.81 -1.05
C LEU A 188 0.69 8.95 -1.68
N ASP A 189 0.94 10.02 -0.94
CA ASP A 189 1.82 11.10 -1.40
C ASP A 189 3.23 10.60 -1.69
N GLU A 190 3.81 9.78 -0.81
CA GLU A 190 5.14 9.20 -1.01
C GLU A 190 5.11 8.11 -2.10
N PHE A 191 4.02 7.36 -2.22
CA PHE A 191 3.81 6.34 -3.24
C PHE A 191 3.78 6.91 -4.66
N PHE A 192 3.16 8.08 -4.85
CA PHE A 192 3.10 8.74 -6.15
C PHE A 192 4.19 9.80 -6.38
N ARG A 193 5.06 10.06 -5.38
CA ARG A 193 6.17 11.02 -5.48
C ARG A 193 7.37 10.45 -6.24
N ASP A 194 7.87 11.27 -7.17
CA ASP A 194 9.05 11.03 -8.01
C ASP A 194 9.21 9.59 -8.54
N PRO A 195 8.18 8.97 -9.14
CA PRO A 195 8.31 7.64 -9.70
C PRO A 195 8.74 7.69 -11.17
N ASP A 196 9.54 6.71 -11.59
CA ASP A 196 9.76 6.47 -13.00
C ASP A 196 8.43 6.05 -13.65
N PHE A 197 8.05 6.69 -14.77
CA PHE A 197 6.77 6.45 -15.43
C PHE A 197 6.53 4.97 -15.70
N GLU A 198 7.53 4.25 -16.17
CA GLU A 198 7.45 2.81 -16.48
C GLU A 198 7.09 1.96 -15.25
N SER A 199 7.57 2.35 -14.06
CA SER A 199 7.31 1.61 -12.82
C SER A 199 5.84 1.71 -12.37
N LEU A 200 5.18 2.84 -12.63
CA LEU A 200 3.79 3.07 -12.25
C LEU A 200 2.81 2.79 -13.37
N ASP A 201 3.21 2.83 -14.64
CA ASP A 201 2.29 2.72 -15.78
C ASP A 201 1.45 1.45 -15.72
N ARG A 202 2.09 0.30 -15.43
CA ARG A 202 1.39 -0.97 -15.26
C ARG A 202 0.38 -0.96 -14.11
N ILE A 203 0.75 -0.34 -12.99
CA ILE A 203 -0.11 -0.23 -11.79
C ILE A 203 -1.31 0.68 -12.10
N LEU A 204 -1.06 1.84 -12.70
CA LEU A 204 -2.08 2.83 -13.05
C LEU A 204 -3.07 2.28 -14.07
N LYS A 205 -2.60 1.57 -15.10
CA LYS A 205 -3.48 0.88 -16.07
C LYS A 205 -4.41 -0.11 -15.37
N GLY A 206 -3.89 -0.96 -14.51
CA GLY A 206 -4.70 -1.88 -13.70
C GLY A 206 -5.72 -1.16 -12.81
N LEU A 207 -5.35 -0.03 -12.20
CA LEU A 207 -6.28 0.80 -11.43
C LEU A 207 -7.42 1.36 -12.29
N TYR A 208 -7.12 1.83 -13.50
CA TYR A 208 -8.15 2.35 -14.42
C TYR A 208 -9.11 1.25 -14.89
N GLU A 209 -8.59 0.06 -15.18
CA GLU A 209 -9.43 -1.10 -15.54
C GLU A 209 -10.34 -1.53 -14.37
N GLU A 210 -9.82 -1.55 -13.15
CA GLU A 210 -10.61 -1.89 -11.96
C GLU A 210 -11.67 -0.82 -11.67
N LEU A 211 -11.31 0.47 -11.77
CA LEU A 211 -12.25 1.59 -11.66
C LEU A 211 -13.37 1.49 -12.69
N ARG A 212 -13.03 1.26 -13.96
CA ARG A 212 -13.98 1.03 -15.04
C ARG A 212 -14.91 -0.14 -14.72
N GLY A 213 -14.35 -1.26 -14.25
CA GLY A 213 -15.11 -2.45 -13.86
C GLY A 213 -16.03 -2.25 -12.66
N ASN A 214 -15.66 -1.38 -11.72
CA ASN A 214 -16.52 -1.01 -10.60
C ASN A 214 -17.69 -0.14 -11.06
N VAL A 215 -17.45 0.88 -11.89
CA VAL A 215 -18.50 1.79 -12.39
C VAL A 215 -19.54 1.04 -13.23
N MET A 216 -19.11 0.12 -14.10
CA MET A 216 -20.04 -0.72 -14.88
C MET A 216 -21.00 -1.57 -14.04
N LYS A 217 -20.74 -1.77 -12.75
CA LYS A 217 -21.59 -2.56 -11.85
C LYS A 217 -22.46 -1.69 -10.94
N ILE A 218 -22.24 -0.37 -10.95
CA ILE A 218 -22.91 0.57 -10.06
C ILE A 218 -24.08 1.22 -10.81
N SER A 219 -25.29 1.11 -10.26
CA SER A 219 -26.45 1.86 -10.75
C SER A 219 -26.28 3.36 -10.48
N VAL A 220 -26.99 4.21 -11.24
CA VAL A 220 -27.07 5.66 -11.05
C VAL A 220 -27.43 6.06 -9.61
N LEU A 221 -28.23 5.24 -8.93
CA LEU A 221 -28.62 5.46 -7.53
C LEU A 221 -27.57 4.97 -6.51
N GLY A 222 -26.53 4.29 -6.98
CA GLY A 222 -25.42 3.79 -6.18
C GLY A 222 -24.30 4.81 -5.98
N ASN A 223 -23.26 4.41 -5.26
CA ASN A 223 -22.14 5.28 -4.93
C ASN A 223 -21.07 5.33 -6.04
N PHE A 224 -21.44 5.88 -7.20
CA PHE A 224 -20.48 6.12 -8.29
C PHE A 224 -19.50 7.26 -7.98
N GLN A 225 -19.85 8.14 -7.04
CA GLN A 225 -19.07 9.32 -6.67
C GLN A 225 -17.67 8.96 -6.19
N ASP A 226 -17.52 7.88 -5.43
CA ASP A 226 -16.22 7.44 -4.91
C ASP A 226 -15.26 7.00 -6.03
N SER A 227 -15.78 6.28 -7.03
CA SER A 227 -14.99 5.89 -8.20
C SER A 227 -14.61 7.11 -9.04
N LEU A 228 -15.50 8.11 -9.17
CA LEU A 228 -15.22 9.36 -9.87
C LEU A 228 -14.18 10.22 -9.15
N ARG A 229 -14.27 10.33 -7.81
CA ARG A 229 -13.27 11.05 -7.00
C ARG A 229 -11.90 10.37 -7.09
N ALA A 230 -11.86 9.05 -7.05
CA ALA A 230 -10.61 8.28 -7.23
C ALA A 230 -10.01 8.50 -8.63
N LEU A 231 -10.84 8.49 -9.68
CA LEU A 231 -10.40 8.84 -11.04
C LEU A 231 -9.81 10.25 -11.09
N LEU A 232 -10.50 11.24 -10.52
CA LEU A 232 -10.04 12.62 -10.48
C LEU A 232 -8.71 12.77 -9.72
N PHE A 233 -8.55 12.05 -8.61
CA PHE A 233 -7.29 12.00 -7.87
C PHE A 233 -6.14 11.47 -8.74
N LEU A 234 -6.35 10.35 -9.43
CA LEU A 234 -5.32 9.75 -10.29
C LEU A 234 -4.93 10.67 -11.46
N VAL A 235 -5.90 11.33 -12.10
CA VAL A 235 -5.65 12.23 -13.24
C VAL A 235 -5.00 13.54 -12.83
N ARG A 236 -5.13 13.98 -11.57
CA ARG A 236 -4.37 15.13 -11.04
C ARG A 236 -2.86 14.88 -11.01
N LEU A 237 -2.44 13.62 -10.95
CA LEU A 237 -1.04 13.24 -11.02
C LEU A 237 -0.58 13.26 -12.49
N PRO A 238 0.51 13.96 -12.86
CA PRO A 238 0.99 13.99 -14.24
C PRO A 238 1.23 12.60 -14.85
N VAL A 239 1.80 11.69 -14.06
CA VAL A 239 2.02 10.29 -14.47
C VAL A 239 0.71 9.52 -14.65
N GLY A 240 -0.30 9.81 -13.85
CA GLY A 240 -1.64 9.24 -13.97
C GLY A 240 -2.31 9.68 -15.26
N ALA A 241 -2.36 10.98 -15.53
CA ALA A 241 -2.91 11.51 -16.78
C ALA A 241 -2.21 10.93 -18.02
N LYS A 242 -0.87 10.84 -18.00
CA LYS A 242 -0.09 10.24 -19.08
C LYS A 242 -0.42 8.76 -19.27
N SER A 243 -0.49 8.00 -18.18
CA SER A 243 -0.81 6.57 -18.23
C SER A 243 -2.22 6.33 -18.77
N LEU A 244 -3.20 7.14 -18.34
CA LEU A 244 -4.58 7.09 -18.81
C LEU A 244 -4.69 7.25 -20.34
N VAL A 245 -4.04 8.27 -20.90
CA VAL A 245 -4.08 8.53 -22.36
C VAL A 245 -3.29 7.47 -23.14
N SER A 246 -2.27 6.88 -22.53
CA SER A 246 -1.49 5.79 -23.12
C SER A 246 -2.19 4.41 -23.06
N HIS A 247 -3.33 4.32 -22.37
CA HIS A 247 -4.06 3.07 -22.20
C HIS A 247 -4.63 2.56 -23.55
N GLU A 248 -4.60 1.25 -23.79
CA GLU A 248 -5.08 0.66 -25.04
C GLU A 248 -6.57 0.93 -25.30
N TRP A 249 -7.37 0.89 -24.23
CA TRP A 249 -8.79 1.27 -24.22
C TRP A 249 -9.07 2.77 -24.02
N TRP A 250 -8.07 3.65 -24.15
CA TRP A 250 -8.33 5.10 -24.22
C TRP A 250 -9.18 5.43 -25.45
N ILE A 251 -8.76 4.92 -26.61
CA ILE A 251 -9.51 4.96 -27.87
C ILE A 251 -9.50 3.53 -28.43
N PRO A 252 -10.56 2.74 -28.15
CA PRO A 252 -10.69 1.39 -28.67
C PRO A 252 -10.58 1.38 -30.21
N LYS A 253 -9.83 0.43 -30.76
CA LYS A 253 -9.60 0.29 -32.21
C LYS A 253 -10.36 -0.93 -32.74
N GLY A 254 -11.05 -0.79 -33.88
CA GLY A 254 -11.75 -1.91 -34.51
C GLY A 254 -12.60 -1.50 -35.72
N VAL A 255 -12.84 -2.44 -36.62
CA VAL A 255 -13.61 -2.23 -37.88
C VAL A 255 -15.08 -1.86 -37.60
N TYR A 256 -15.62 -2.27 -36.44
CA TYR A 256 -17.00 -2.01 -36.01
C TYR A 256 -17.10 -0.92 -34.91
N MET A 257 -16.09 -0.05 -34.80
CA MET A 257 -16.08 1.00 -33.77
C MET A 257 -17.07 2.12 -34.13
N ASN A 258 -18.17 2.21 -33.37
CA ASN A 258 -19.13 3.32 -33.43
C ASN A 258 -19.15 4.07 -32.09
N GLY A 259 -19.87 5.20 -32.02
CA GLY A 259 -19.92 6.03 -30.81
C GLY A 259 -20.36 5.27 -29.55
N ARG A 260 -21.34 4.35 -29.69
CA ARG A 260 -21.80 3.49 -28.58
C ARG A 260 -20.76 2.46 -28.15
N ALA A 261 -20.04 1.86 -29.11
CA ALA A 261 -18.94 0.96 -28.79
C ALA A 261 -17.87 1.67 -27.97
N ILE A 262 -17.57 2.95 -28.27
CA ILE A 262 -16.63 3.76 -27.49
C ILE A 262 -17.14 3.98 -26.06
N GLU A 263 -18.42 4.30 -25.89
CA GLU A 263 -19.05 4.50 -24.58
C GLU A 263 -19.01 3.24 -23.69
N MET A 264 -19.17 2.05 -24.27
CA MET A 264 -19.18 0.81 -23.49
C MET A 264 -17.78 0.21 -23.26
N THR A 265 -16.85 0.40 -24.21
CA THR A 265 -15.56 -0.30 -24.21
C THR A 265 -14.38 0.55 -23.76
N SER A 266 -14.47 1.88 -23.83
CA SER A 266 -13.37 2.75 -23.40
C SER A 266 -13.21 2.79 -21.87
N ILE A 267 -12.06 3.29 -21.41
CA ILE A 267 -11.79 3.51 -19.97
C ILE A 267 -12.74 4.53 -19.35
N LEU A 268 -13.00 5.64 -20.04
CA LEU A 268 -13.84 6.72 -19.52
C LEU A 268 -15.33 6.54 -19.83
N GLY A 269 -15.66 5.69 -20.80
CA GLY A 269 -17.02 5.48 -21.27
C GLY A 269 -18.02 5.22 -20.14
N PRO A 270 -17.78 4.25 -19.23
CA PRO A 270 -18.69 4.01 -18.10
C PRO A 270 -18.90 5.20 -17.17
N PHE A 271 -17.94 6.13 -17.07
CA PHE A 271 -18.10 7.35 -16.26
C PHE A 271 -18.98 8.40 -16.95
N PHE A 272 -19.01 8.42 -18.29
CA PHE A 272 -19.87 9.31 -19.07
C PHE A 272 -21.26 8.72 -19.34
N HIS A 273 -21.41 7.40 -19.20
CA HIS A 273 -22.68 6.70 -19.36
C HIS A 273 -23.64 6.91 -18.17
N ILE A 274 -23.14 7.35 -17.00
CA ILE A 274 -23.97 7.62 -15.82
C ILE A 274 -24.85 8.84 -16.10
N SER A 275 -26.14 8.61 -16.28
CA SER A 275 -27.15 9.62 -16.55
C SER A 275 -28.46 9.24 -15.83
N ALA A 276 -29.54 10.00 -16.01
CA ALA A 276 -30.86 9.64 -15.46
C ALA A 276 -31.85 9.29 -16.59
N LEU A 277 -31.36 9.22 -17.83
CA LEU A 277 -32.15 9.04 -19.03
C LEU A 277 -32.15 7.56 -19.40
N PRO A 278 -33.31 6.90 -19.47
CA PRO A 278 -33.37 5.48 -19.74
C PRO A 278 -32.71 5.15 -21.08
N ASP A 279 -31.77 4.21 -21.08
CA ASP A 279 -31.14 3.75 -22.31
C ASP A 279 -32.18 3.00 -23.18
N GLN A 280 -32.06 3.14 -24.49
CA GLN A 280 -33.01 2.52 -25.40
C GLN A 280 -32.92 0.98 -25.31
N THR A 281 -34.09 0.34 -25.36
CA THR A 281 -34.43 -1.02 -24.90
C THR A 281 -33.57 -2.20 -25.41
N PHE A 282 -32.68 -2.00 -26.38
CA PHE A 282 -31.87 -3.05 -26.99
C PHE A 282 -30.61 -3.44 -26.21
N PHE A 283 -30.15 -2.60 -25.27
CA PHE A 283 -28.86 -2.80 -24.58
C PHE A 283 -28.93 -2.59 -23.07
N LYS A 284 -30.02 -3.04 -22.43
CA LYS A 284 -30.14 -3.04 -20.97
C LYS A 284 -28.96 -3.79 -20.33
N SER A 285 -28.00 -3.07 -19.75
CA SER A 285 -27.12 -3.64 -18.74
C SER A 285 -27.92 -3.78 -17.45
N ASN A 286 -27.67 -4.85 -16.68
CA ASN A 286 -28.20 -4.97 -15.32
C ASN A 286 -27.04 -4.73 -14.34
N PRO A 287 -27.15 -3.73 -13.43
CA PRO A 287 -28.26 -2.79 -13.28
C PRO A 287 -28.33 -1.74 -14.41
N ASP A 288 -29.50 -1.13 -14.57
CA ASP A 288 -29.76 -0.06 -15.54
C ASP A 288 -28.92 1.16 -15.15
N ILE A 289 -27.95 1.48 -16.01
CA ILE A 289 -27.09 2.67 -15.93
C ILE A 289 -27.53 3.55 -17.09
N GLY A 290 -28.78 4.04 -17.02
CA GLY A 290 -29.22 5.14 -17.89
C GLY A 290 -28.48 6.42 -17.56
#